data_AF-A0A7Y5C6R3-F1
#
_entry.id   AF-A0A7Y5C6R3-F1
#
_cell.length_a   1.000
_cell.length_b   1.000
_cell.length_c   1.000
_cell.angle_alpha   90.00
_cell.angle_beta   90.00
_cell.angle_gamma   90.00
#
_symmetry.space_group_name_H-M   'P 1'
#
loop_
_entity.id
_entity.type
_entity.pdbx_description
1 polymer ?
#
loop_
_entity_poly.entity_id
_entity_poly.type
_entity_poly.pdbx_seq_one_letter_code
_entity_poly.pdbx_strand_id
1 'polypeptide(L)'
;MNATRLDIRLNADSKTLIQQAAELRNQTVTQFVVATLLDEAGKVVAEHAQVVLSDRDRDLFLKLLDAPPRPNKALRDAVKSHQKRRLR
;
A
#
# COMPACT_ATOMS: atom_id res chain seq x y z
N MET A 1 1.36 25.48 -0.79
CA MET A 1 1.61 24.13 -0.25
C MET A 1 1.92 24.29 1.23
N ASN A 2 1.13 23.68 2.11
CA ASN A 2 1.35 23.79 3.56
C ASN A 2 2.45 22.81 3.97
N ALA A 3 3.59 23.32 4.42
CA ALA A 3 4.65 22.49 4.97
C ALA A 3 4.19 21.87 6.29
N THR A 4 4.32 20.55 6.42
CA THR A 4 4.07 19.81 7.66
C THR A 4 5.39 19.22 8.15
N ARG A 5 5.54 19.09 9.47
CA ARG A 5 6.78 18.66 10.11
C ARG A 5 6.60 17.30 10.77
N LEU A 6 7.62 16.45 10.65
CA LEU A 6 7.73 15.17 11.34
C LEU A 6 8.84 15.29 12.39
N ASP A 7 8.51 15.16 13.67
CA ASP A 7 9.46 15.16 14.77
C ASP A 7 9.69 13.74 15.27
N ILE A 8 10.95 13.27 15.20
CA ILE A 8 11.34 11.89 15.54
C ILE A 8 12.32 11.93 16.71
N ARG A 9 12.07 11.09 17.72
CA ARG A 9 13.03 10.85 18.82
C ARG A 9 13.90 9.66 18.47
N LEU A 10 15.21 9.85 18.54
CA LEU A 10 16.23 8.83 18.30
C LEU A 10 17.15 8.74 19.50
N ASN A 11 17.65 7.53 19.81
CA ASN A 11 18.80 7.40 20.69
C ASN A 11 20.09 7.82 19.94
N ALA A 12 21.19 7.95 20.67
CA ALA A 12 22.46 8.42 20.12
C ALA A 12 23.02 7.48 19.04
N ASP A 13 22.89 6.17 19.24
CA ASP A 13 23.43 5.14 18.34
C ASP A 13 22.69 5.15 17.00
N SER A 14 21.35 5.18 17.01
CA SER A 14 20.52 5.32 15.81
C SER A 14 20.84 6.59 15.04
N LYS A 15 21.01 7.72 15.74
CA LYS A 15 21.38 8.99 15.08
C LYS A 15 22.75 8.89 14.40
N THR A 16 23.72 8.29 15.07
CA THR A 16 25.08 8.12 14.53
C THR A 16 25.09 7.22 13.30
N LEU A 17 24.36 6.12 13.33
CA LEU A 17 24.23 5.21 12.17
C LEU A 17 23.58 5.92 10.97
N ILE A 18 22.50 6.67 11.20
CA ILE A 18 21.82 7.43 10.14
C ILE A 18 22.75 8.50 9.55
N GLN A 19 23.53 9.19 10.39
CA GLN A 19 24.52 10.18 9.97
C GLN A 19 25.56 9.54 9.03
N GLN A 20 26.15 8.41 9.44
CA GLN A 20 27.12 7.67 8.63
C GLN A 20 26.51 7.21 7.29
N ALA A 21 25.27 6.70 7.30
CA ALA A 21 24.60 6.28 6.08
C ALA A 21 24.34 7.46 5.11
N ALA A 22 23.95 8.62 5.64
CA ALA A 22 23.76 9.83 4.85
C ALA A 22 25.08 10.31 4.23
N GLU A 23 26.17 10.30 5.00
CA GLU A 23 27.52 10.64 4.52
C GLU A 23 27.97 9.71 3.39
N LEU A 24 27.80 8.40 3.53
CA LEU A 24 28.13 7.42 2.49
C LEU A 24 27.32 7.63 1.20
N ARG A 25 26.12 8.22 1.30
CA ARG A 25 25.27 8.57 0.16
C ARG A 25 25.51 9.97 -0.39
N ASN A 26 26.45 10.74 0.18
CA ASN A 26 26.68 12.16 -0.13
C ASN A 26 25.41 13.01 0.01
N GLN A 27 24.63 12.74 1.07
CA GLN A 27 23.37 13.41 1.35
C GLN A 27 23.38 14.03 2.75
N THR A 28 22.57 15.06 2.97
CA THR A 28 22.25 15.50 4.34
C THR A 28 21.40 14.44 5.05
N VAL A 29 21.47 14.39 6.38
CA VAL A 29 20.63 13.48 7.19
C VAL A 29 19.14 13.66 6.86
N THR A 30 18.67 14.89 6.70
CA THR A 30 17.27 15.16 6.35
C THR A 30 16.91 14.58 4.98
N GLN A 31 17.75 14.77 3.96
CA GLN A 31 17.50 14.22 2.62
C GLN A 31 17.48 12.68 2.66
N PHE A 32 18.45 12.08 3.35
CA PHE A 32 18.54 10.64 3.49
C PHE A 32 17.30 10.05 4.18
N VAL A 33 16.89 10.63 5.32
CA VAL A 33 15.72 10.16 6.07
C VAL A 33 14.43 10.33 5.26
N VAL A 34 14.21 11.51 4.65
CA VAL A 34 13.00 11.75 3.86
C VAL A 34 12.93 10.79 2.66
N ALA A 35 14.03 10.64 1.91
CA ALA A 35 14.06 9.74 0.76
C ALA A 35 13.80 8.28 1.17
N THR A 36 14.42 7.82 2.26
CA THR A 36 14.25 6.46 2.77
C THR A 36 12.81 6.22 3.25
N LEU A 37 12.23 7.16 3.99
CA LEU A 37 10.84 7.03 4.48
C LEU A 37 9.83 7.04 3.35
N LEU A 38 10.02 7.87 2.31
CA LEU A 38 9.13 7.91 1.16
C LEU A 38 9.21 6.64 0.32
N ASP A 39 10.41 6.11 0.09
CA ASP A 39 10.61 4.85 -0.63
C ASP A 39 9.92 3.69 0.10
N GLU A 40 10.14 3.58 1.41
CA GLU A 40 9.56 2.51 2.21
C GLU A 40 8.03 2.63 2.34
N ALA A 41 7.52 3.84 2.60
CA ALA A 41 6.08 4.07 2.61
C ALA A 41 5.43 3.72 1.26
N GLY A 42 6.11 4.02 0.15
CA GLY A 42 5.66 3.66 -1.19
C GLY A 42 5.52 2.14 -1.38
N LYS A 43 6.50 1.37 -0.92
CA LYS A 43 6.46 -0.11 -0.98
C LYS A 43 5.32 -0.67 -0.15
N VAL A 44 5.19 -0.23 1.11
CA VAL A 44 4.11 -0.69 2.00
C VAL A 44 2.74 -0.39 1.38
N VAL A 45 2.54 0.81 0.83
CA VAL A 45 1.28 1.15 0.17
C VAL A 45 1.05 0.27 -1.06
N ALA A 46 2.08 0.05 -1.89
CA ALA A 46 1.96 -0.80 -3.07
C ALA A 46 1.62 -2.26 -2.71
N GLU A 47 2.28 -2.83 -1.70
CA GLU A 47 2.02 -4.20 -1.22
C GLU A 47 0.56 -4.41 -0.78
N HIS A 48 -0.04 -3.39 -0.17
CA HIS A 48 -1.42 -3.50 0.33
C HIS A 48 -2.48 -3.02 -0.67
N ALA A 49 -2.13 -2.15 -1.61
CA ALA A 49 -3.07 -1.58 -2.59
C ALA A 49 -3.07 -2.30 -3.94
N GLN A 50 -2.03 -3.08 -4.24
CA GLN A 50 -1.89 -3.77 -5.52
C GLN A 50 -2.03 -5.28 -5.35
N VAL A 51 -2.86 -5.89 -6.20
CA VAL A 51 -2.89 -7.34 -6.39
C VAL A 51 -2.11 -7.64 -7.65
N VAL A 52 -0.92 -8.22 -7.50
CA VAL A 52 -0.13 -8.69 -8.64
C VAL A 52 -0.63 -10.08 -9.04
N LEU A 53 -1.24 -10.18 -10.22
CA LEU A 53 -1.76 -11.44 -10.75
C LEU A 53 -0.65 -12.23 -11.46
N SER A 54 -0.69 -13.56 -11.35
CA SER A 54 0.06 -14.43 -12.27
C SER A 54 -0.45 -14.24 -13.70
N ASP A 55 0.33 -14.64 -14.72
CA ASP A 55 -0.14 -14.57 -16.11
C ASP A 55 -1.46 -15.32 -16.32
N ARG A 56 -1.59 -16.50 -15.69
CA ARG A 56 -2.82 -17.30 -15.72
C ARG A 56 -4.00 -16.53 -15.12
N ASP A 57 -3.81 -15.93 -13.95
CA ASP A 57 -4.88 -15.23 -13.25
C ASP A 57 -5.23 -13.91 -13.94
N ARG A 58 -4.25 -13.22 -14.53
CA ARG A 58 -4.47 -12.05 -15.38
C ARG A 58 -5.35 -12.41 -16.56
N ASP A 59 -5.01 -13.46 -17.30
CA ASP A 59 -5.77 -13.87 -18.49
C ASP A 59 -7.19 -14.30 -18.13
N LEU A 60 -7.36 -14.99 -16.99
CA LEU A 60 -8.67 -15.32 -16.46
C LEU A 60 -9.46 -14.06 -16.06
N PHE A 61 -8.81 -13.14 -15.36
CA PHE A 61 -9.43 -11.89 -14.91
C PHE A 61 -9.90 -11.04 -16.10
N LEU A 62 -9.07 -10.87 -17.12
CA LEU A 62 -9.42 -10.14 -18.34
C LEU A 62 -10.59 -10.81 -19.08
N LYS A 63 -10.58 -12.13 -19.24
CA LYS A 63 -11.71 -12.88 -19.84
C LYS A 63 -13.02 -12.67 -19.08
N LEU A 64 -12.97 -12.61 -17.75
CA LEU A 64 -14.14 -12.36 -16.91
C LEU A 64 -14.62 -10.90 -16.98
N LEU A 65 -13.74 -9.94 -17.27
CA LEU A 65 -14.15 -8.55 -17.55
C LEU A 65 -14.84 -8.42 -18.91
N ASP A 66 -14.32 -9.10 -19.94
CA ASP A 66 -14.88 -9.08 -21.30
C ASP A 66 -16.25 -9.80 -21.36
N ALA A 67 -16.40 -10.88 -20.61
CA ALA A 67 -17.64 -11.66 -20.54
C ALA A 67 -18.07 -11.91 -19.08
N PRO A 68 -18.65 -10.91 -18.40
CA PRO A 68 -19.03 -11.02 -17.00
C PRO A 68 -20.08 -12.12 -16.78
N PRO A 69 -19.82 -13.11 -15.91
CA PRO A 69 -20.78 -14.17 -15.64
C PRO A 69 -21.97 -13.62 -14.84
N ARG A 70 -23.15 -14.23 -15.03
CA ARG A 70 -24.32 -13.89 -14.22
C ARG A 70 -24.09 -14.31 -12.75
N PRO A 71 -24.49 -13.49 -11.76
CA PRO A 71 -24.40 -13.86 -10.34
C PRO A 71 -25.04 -15.21 -10.08
N ASN A 72 -24.37 -16.10 -9.34
CA ASN A 72 -24.94 -17.41 -8.99
C ASN A 72 -26.02 -17.28 -7.89
N LYS A 73 -26.72 -18.38 -7.58
CA LYS A 73 -27.78 -18.38 -6.56
C LYS A 73 -27.29 -17.91 -5.19
N ALA A 74 -26.13 -18.42 -4.75
CA ALA A 74 -25.54 -18.08 -3.46
C ALA A 74 -25.23 -16.58 -3.34
N LEU A 75 -24.66 -15.96 -4.38
CA LEU A 75 -24.35 -14.52 -4.40
C LEU A 75 -25.63 -13.67 -4.34
N ARG A 76 -26.68 -14.06 -5.08
CA ARG A 76 -27.98 -13.36 -5.04
C ARG A 76 -28.62 -13.45 -3.65
N ASP A 77 -28.54 -14.61 -3.00
CA ASP A 77 -29.12 -14.81 -1.66
C ASP A 77 -28.32 -14.06 -0.58
N ALA A 78 -26.99 -13.98 -0.71
CA ALA A 78 -26.13 -13.18 0.16
C ALA A 78 -26.47 -11.68 0.10
N VAL A 79 -26.67 -11.12 -1.11
CA VAL A 79 -27.07 -9.72 -1.29
C VAL A 79 -28.42 -9.43 -0.65
N LYS A 80 -29.44 -10.28 -0.86
CA LYS A 80 -30.76 -10.15 -0.22
C LYS A 80 -30.65 -10.15 1.31
N SER A 81 -29.81 -11.04 1.85
CA SER A 81 -29.61 -11.15 3.30
C SER A 81 -28.93 -9.91 3.88
N HIS A 82 -27.94 -9.36 3.17
CA HIS A 82 -27.27 -8.12 3.56
C HIS A 82 -28.24 -6.92 3.55
N GLN A 83 -29.08 -6.80 2.51
CA GLN A 83 -30.09 -5.73 2.42
C GLN A 83 -31.09 -5.79 3.58
N LYS A 84 -31.57 -6.99 3.94
CA LYS A 84 -32.46 -7.18 5.10
C LYS A 84 -31.80 -6.79 6.43
N ARG A 85 -30.50 -7.04 6.61
CA ARG A 85 -29.76 -6.65 7.81
C ARG A 85 -29.58 -5.14 7.93
N ARG A 86 -29.38 -4.44 6.80
CA ARG A 86 -29.17 -2.99 6.79
C ARG A 86 -30.45 -2.17 7.02
N LEU A 87 -31.62 -2.78 6.83
CA LEU A 87 -32.95 -2.16 7.03
C LEU A 87 -33.56 -2.46 8.41
N ARG A 88 -32.80 -3.12 9.29
CA ARG A 88 -33.14 -3.35 10.70
C ARG A 88 -32.32 -2.41 11.57
#